data_AF-A0AA92TJ94-F1
#
_entry.id   AF-A0AA92TJ94-F1
#
_cell.length_a   1.000
_cell.length_b   1.000
_cell.length_c   1.000
_cell.angle_alpha   90.00
_cell.angle_beta   90.00
_cell.angle_gamma   90.00
#
_symmetry.space_group_name_H-M   'P 1'
#
loop_
_entity.id
_entity.type
_entity.pdbx_description
1 polymer ?
#
loop_
_entity_poly.entity_id
_entity_poly.type
_entity_poly.pdbx_seq_one_letter_code
_entity_poly.pdbx_strand_id
1 'polypeptide(L)' 'MDRIKEMLDTEIAETEKEMLKVINGHDSIHHNYQLVKSVDGVGLITAVELLVKTENFTKITTARQYSAYA' A
#
# COMPACT_ATOMS: atom_id res chain seq x y z
N MET A 1 -30.24 -1.18 -5.35
CA MET A 1 -28.84 -1.67 -5.32
C MET A 1 -27.86 -0.52 -5.13
N ASP A 2 -28.13 0.67 -5.68
CA ASP A 2 -27.20 1.81 -5.66
C ASP A 2 -26.78 2.27 -4.25
N ARG A 3 -27.72 2.28 -3.28
CA ARG A 3 -27.41 2.65 -1.89
C ARG A 3 -26.36 1.76 -1.22
N ILE A 4 -26.30 0.47 -1.55
CA ILE A 4 -25.28 -0.44 -0.98
C ILE A 4 -23.93 -0.14 -1.62
N LYS A 5 -23.91 0.10 -2.93
CA LYS A 5 -22.70 0.47 -3.66
C LYS A 5 -22.10 1.77 -3.11
N GLU A 6 -22.90 2.81 -2.94
CA GLU A 6 -22.46 4.11 -2.38
C GLU A 6 -21.87 3.98 -0.97
N MET A 7 -22.47 3.11 -0.14
CA MET A 7 -21.96 2.83 1.20
C MET A 7 -20.60 2.15 1.16
N LEU A 8 -20.43 1.14 0.29
CA LEU A 8 -19.15 0.46 0.09
C LEU A 8 -18.09 1.39 -0.51
N ASP A 9 -18.44 2.23 -1.47
CA ASP A 9 -17.54 3.23 -2.05
C ASP A 9 -17.04 4.20 -0.97
N THR A 10 -17.90 4.56 0.00
CA THR A 10 -17.53 5.39 1.15
C THR A 10 -16.57 4.66 2.09
N GLU A 11 -16.89 3.42 2.47
CA GLU A 11 -16.04 2.61 3.35
C GLU A 11 -14.65 2.35 2.74
N ILE A 12 -14.58 2.14 1.42
CA ILE A 12 -13.31 2.01 0.68
C ILE A 12 -12.50 3.30 0.80
N ALA A 13 -13.11 4.46 0.52
CA ALA A 13 -12.42 5.74 0.57
C ALA A 13 -11.91 6.08 2.00
N GLU A 14 -12.70 5.77 3.03
CA GLU A 14 -12.28 5.93 4.43
C GLU A 14 -11.10 5.01 4.78
N THR A 15 -11.14 3.77 4.29
CA THR A 15 -10.05 2.81 4.48
C THR A 15 -8.76 3.28 3.83
N GLU A 16 -8.83 3.76 2.57
CA GLU A 16 -7.69 4.33 1.85
C GLU A 16 -7.07 5.53 2.58
N LYS A 17 -7.91 6.38 3.19
CA LYS A 17 -7.47 7.51 4.00
C LYS A 17 -6.73 7.08 5.25
N GLU A 18 -7.23 6.07 5.97
CA GLU A 18 -6.55 5.55 7.16
C GLU A 18 -5.24 4.86 6.81
N MET A 19 -5.14 4.16 5.66
CA MET A 19 -3.86 3.64 5.15
C MET A 19 -2.83 4.76 4.98
N LEU A 20 -3.20 5.86 4.30
CA LEU A 20 -2.31 7.01 4.09
C LEU A 20 -1.89 7.66 5.41
N LYS A 21 -2.79 7.76 6.38
CA LYS A 21 -2.50 8.30 7.71
C LYS A 21 -1.45 7.45 8.45
N VAL A 22 -1.58 6.12 8.41
CA VAL A 22 -0.58 5.22 9.01
C VAL A 22 0.77 5.33 8.31
N ILE A 23 0.78 5.35 6.98
CA ILE A 23 1.99 5.50 6.16
C ILE A 23 2.70 6.81 6.51
N ASN A 24 1.99 7.93 6.51
CA ASN A 24 2.54 9.25 6.76
C ASN A 24 2.93 9.48 8.23
N GLY A 25 2.42 8.66 9.16
CA GLY A 25 2.76 8.72 10.58
C GLY A 25 4.08 8.02 10.94
N HIS A 26 4.72 7.30 10.01
CA HIS A 26 5.94 6.54 10.26
C HIS A 26 6.97 6.80 9.17
N ASP A 27 8.08 7.48 9.50
CA ASP A 27 9.09 7.92 8.53
C ASP A 27 9.61 6.81 7.62
N SER A 28 9.92 5.63 8.19
CA SER A 28 10.45 4.50 7.41
C SER A 28 9.44 3.92 6.43
N ILE A 29 8.15 3.91 6.79
CA ILE A 29 7.07 3.42 5.93
C ILE A 29 6.78 4.47 4.87
N HIS A 30 6.69 5.74 5.25
CA HIS A 30 6.51 6.85 4.33
C HIS A 30 7.59 6.89 3.26
N HIS A 31 8.86 6.78 3.65
CA HIS A 31 10.00 6.77 2.72
C HIS A 31 9.88 5.65 1.69
N ASN A 32 9.69 4.40 2.15
CA ASN A 32 9.58 3.25 1.26
C ASN A 32 8.32 3.29 0.40
N TYR A 33 7.21 3.83 0.92
CA TYR A 33 6.00 4.09 0.15
C TYR A 33 6.26 5.04 -1.01
N GLN A 34 6.98 6.15 -0.80
CA GLN A 34 7.33 7.08 -1.88
C GLN A 34 8.19 6.42 -2.96
N LEU A 35 9.17 5.59 -2.57
CA LEU A 35 10.01 4.84 -3.52
C LEU A 35 9.19 3.84 -4.34
N VAL A 36 8.25 3.14 -3.72
CA VAL A 36 7.36 2.22 -4.44
C VAL A 36 6.43 2.98 -5.38
N LYS A 37 5.85 4.09 -4.91
CA LYS A 37 4.92 4.93 -5.68
C LYS A 37 5.57 5.68 -6.85
N SER A 38 6.90 5.79 -6.90
CA SER A 38 7.60 6.42 -8.03
C SER A 38 7.69 5.52 -9.26
N VAL A 39 7.31 4.24 -9.15
CA VAL A 39 7.23 3.33 -10.29
C VAL A 39 5.94 3.59 -11.06
N ASP A 40 6.06 3.82 -12.37
CA ASP A 40 4.92 4.05 -13.26
C ASP A 40 3.92 2.88 -13.18
N GLY A 41 2.64 3.23 -13.03
CA GLY A 41 1.55 2.25 -12.89
C GLY A 41 1.32 1.74 -11.46
N VAL A 42 2.16 2.08 -10.48
CA VAL A 42 1.96 1.68 -9.08
C VAL A 42 1.05 2.67 -8.35
N GLY A 43 -0.18 2.25 -8.07
CA GLY A 43 -1.18 3.00 -7.30
C GLY A 43 -1.04 2.83 -5.78
N LEU A 44 -1.93 3.47 -5.01
CA LEU A 44 -1.98 3.36 -3.54
C LEU A 44 -2.08 1.90 -3.08
N ILE A 45 -3.06 1.17 -3.60
CA ILE A 45 -3.36 -0.20 -3.16
C ILE A 45 -2.19 -1.13 -3.44
N THR A 46 -1.64 -1.09 -4.65
CA THR A 46 -0.46 -1.89 -5.03
C THR A 46 0.75 -1.57 -4.17
N ALA A 47 0.98 -0.29 -3.87
CA ALA A 47 2.09 0.12 -3.00
C ALA A 47 1.92 -0.38 -1.56
N VAL A 48 0.72 -0.26 -1.01
CA VAL A 48 0.38 -0.75 0.34
C VAL A 48 0.51 -2.27 0.42
N GLU A 49 -0.04 -3.00 -0.55
CA GLU A 49 0.06 -4.46 -0.61
C GLU A 49 1.51 -4.93 -0.60
N LEU A 50 2.36 -4.27 -1.40
CA LEU A 50 3.79 -4.53 -1.45
C LEU A 50 4.45 -4.30 -0.07
N LEU A 51 4.22 -3.16 0.56
CA LEU A 51 4.77 -2.87 1.88
C LEU A 51 4.32 -3.88 2.93
N VAL A 52 3.05 -4.32 2.89
CA VAL A 52 2.52 -5.32 3.83
C VAL A 52 3.17 -6.69 3.60
N LYS A 53 3.21 -7.18 2.35
CA LYS A 53 3.79 -8.50 2.02
C LYS A 53 5.27 -8.59 2.37
N THR A 54 5.99 -7.49 2.25
CA THR A 54 7.44 -7.40 2.49
C THR A 54 7.80 -6.95 3.90
N GLU A 55 6.80 -6.66 4.74
CA GLU A 55 6.96 -6.03 6.06
C GLU A 55 7.87 -4.80 6.00
N ASN A 56 7.51 -3.86 5.12
CA ASN A 56 8.31 -2.67 4.84
C ASN A 56 9.75 -3.03 4.41
N PHE A 57 9.90 -4.02 3.53
CA PHE A 57 11.17 -4.56 3.05
C PHE A 57 12.08 -5.15 4.14
N THR A 58 11.59 -5.43 5.34
CA THR A 58 12.39 -6.06 6.40
C THR A 58 12.48 -7.58 6.25
N LYS A 59 11.50 -8.22 5.59
CA LYS A 59 11.50 -9.67 5.32
C LYS A 59 12.35 -10.09 4.13
N ILE A 60 12.74 -9.15 3.29
CA ILE A 60 13.35 -9.43 1.98
C ILE A 60 14.70 -8.74 1.91
N THR A 61 15.76 -9.53 1.81
CA THR A 61 17.14 -9.01 1.72
C THR A 61 17.69 -9.07 0.30
N THR A 62 16.97 -9.71 -0.64
CA THR A 62 17.41 -9.86 -2.02
C THR A 62 16.27 -9.73 -3.04
N ALA A 63 16.57 -9.22 -4.22
CA ALA A 63 15.62 -9.14 -5.34
C ALA A 63 15.07 -10.52 -5.76
N ARG A 64 15.83 -11.60 -5.54
CA ARG A 64 15.38 -12.98 -5.82
C ARG A 64 14.32 -13.47 -4.84
N GLN A 65 14.41 -13.08 -3.57
CA GLN A 65 13.35 -13.39 -2.59
C GLN A 65 12.06 -12.60 -2.93
N TYR A 66 12.23 -11.41 -3.50
CA TYR A 66 11.10 -10.58 -3.91
C TYR A 66 10.28 -11.17 -5.06
N SER A 67 10.90 -11.85 -6.03
CA SER A 67 10.21 -12.41 -7.19
C SER A 67 9.19 -13.51 -6.87
N ALA A 68 9.09 -13.97 -5.62
CA ALA A 68 8.08 -14.95 -5.18
C ALA A 68 6.76 -14.29 -4.76
N TYR A 69 6.71 -12.96 -4.62
CA TYR A 69 5.55 -12.21 -4.15
C TYR A 69 4.82 -11.44 -5.26
N ALA A 70 5.40 -11.41 -6.47
CA ALA A 70 4.92 -10.70 -7.65
C ALA A 70 4.65 -11.68 -8.80
#